data_AF-A0AAW1MUV8-F1
#
_entry.id   AF-A0AAW1MUV8-F1
#
_cell.length_a   1.000
_cell.length_b   1.000
_cell.length_c   1.000
_cell.angle_alpha   90.00
_cell.angle_beta   90.00
_cell.angle_gamma   90.00
#
_symmetry.space_group_name_H-M   'P 1'
#
loop_
_entity.id
_entity.type
_entity.pdbx_description
1 polymer ?
#
loop_
_entity_poly.entity_id
_entity_poly.type
_entity_poly.pdbx_seq_one_letter_code
_entity_poly.pdbx_strand_id
1 'polypeptide(L)'
;MAGDLVLYSADRRNIHCVDEITAGERLTLTLWFSRNSSFDEDVKLISLMSQTILNSELASCIPLPASSNMYWFSSDHGSDLIQGFDIRIARLFSSGYDICSAQAERCDEMTSTTDVADLFTESLRLVRGDKLFSKEFANLLHVLQAVQFYHWNQSNLQQSEVRNTRDVILLSEAQKQNFLMLRRLLSSSSMQMNSTIFHSSPSTTIREAQFDWDLFSASTTSWEEYTSELHAQLMVHLPFWKEYASLFSVSSLVADG
;
A
#
# COMPACT_ATOMS: atom_id res chain seq x y z
N MET A 1 -2.57 -20.65 21.00
CA MET A 1 -1.36 -20.37 21.81
C MET A 1 -0.30 -19.73 20.93
N ALA A 2 0.65 -18.99 21.50
CA ALA A 2 1.81 -18.52 20.74
C ALA A 2 2.61 -19.72 20.21
N GLY A 3 2.98 -19.69 18.93
CA GLY A 3 3.61 -20.81 18.24
C GLY A 3 2.63 -21.80 17.59
N ASP A 4 1.31 -21.62 17.78
CA ASP A 4 0.32 -22.42 17.06
C ASP A 4 0.22 -22.00 15.59
N LEU A 5 0.06 -23.00 14.73
CA LEU A 5 -0.10 -22.83 13.30
C LEU A 5 -1.57 -23.08 12.91
N VAL A 6 -2.15 -22.15 12.16
CA VAL A 6 -3.43 -22.34 11.50
C VAL A 6 -3.17 -22.44 10.00
N LEU A 7 -3.57 -23.56 9.40
CA LEU A 7 -3.50 -23.75 7.95
C LEU A 7 -4.90 -23.73 7.37
N TYR A 8 -5.05 -23.04 6.26
CA TYR A 8 -6.30 -22.96 5.54
C TYR A 8 -6.05 -22.76 4.05
N SER A 9 -7.00 -23.14 3.21
CA SER A 9 -6.87 -22.93 1.77
C SER A 9 -7.07 -21.46 1.41
N ALA A 10 -6.30 -20.97 0.44
CA ALA A 10 -6.45 -19.65 -0.15
C ALA A 10 -7.45 -19.68 -1.32
N ASP A 11 -8.55 -20.41 -1.17
CA ASP A 11 -9.61 -20.49 -2.18
C ASP A 11 -10.88 -19.73 -1.72
N ARG A 12 -11.78 -19.49 -2.68
CA ARG A 12 -13.02 -18.72 -2.48
C ARG A 12 -13.98 -19.27 -1.42
N ARG A 13 -13.77 -20.49 -0.92
CA ARG A 13 -14.61 -21.10 0.12
C ARG A 13 -14.18 -20.69 1.52
N ASN A 14 -12.98 -20.15 1.67
CA ASN A 14 -12.42 -19.81 2.96
C ASN A 14 -12.26 -18.29 3.13
N ILE A 15 -13.40 -17.63 3.34
CA ILE A 15 -13.46 -16.20 3.66
C ILE A 15 -13.20 -16.06 5.16
N HIS A 16 -12.14 -15.34 5.51
CA HIS A 16 -11.74 -15.12 6.90
C HIS A 16 -11.29 -13.68 7.08
N CYS A 17 -11.37 -13.19 8.32
CA CYS A 17 -10.89 -11.88 8.71
C CYS A 17 -10.22 -11.95 10.07
N VAL A 18 -9.49 -10.89 10.40
CA VAL A 18 -8.90 -10.69 11.73
C VAL A 18 -9.64 -9.54 12.37
N ASP A 19 -10.22 -9.78 13.54
CA ASP A 19 -10.89 -8.74 14.33
C ASP A 19 -9.90 -7.68 14.83
N GLU A 20 -10.43 -6.51 15.15
CA GLU A 20 -9.65 -5.39 15.69
C GLU A 20 -8.96 -5.77 17.01
N ILE A 21 -7.65 -5.49 17.11
CA ILE A 21 -6.90 -5.58 18.36
C ILE A 21 -7.21 -4.33 19.20
N THR A 22 -8.08 -4.45 20.20
CA THR A 22 -8.52 -3.34 21.05
C THR A 22 -7.52 -2.97 22.16
N ALA A 23 -6.57 -3.87 22.47
CA ALA A 23 -5.51 -3.63 23.44
C ALA A 23 -4.28 -4.52 23.16
N GLY A 24 -3.09 -3.97 23.41
CA GLY A 24 -1.81 -4.67 23.20
C GLY A 24 -1.44 -4.80 21.72
N GLU A 25 -0.63 -5.81 21.39
CA GLU A 25 -0.19 -6.10 20.03
C GLU A 25 -0.33 -7.59 19.70
N ARG A 26 -0.55 -7.90 18.41
CA ARG A 26 -0.55 -9.28 17.90
C ARG A 26 0.48 -9.41 16.80
N LEU A 27 1.55 -10.13 17.09
CA LEU A 27 2.53 -10.52 16.09
C LEU A 27 2.11 -11.84 15.42
N THR A 28 2.16 -11.91 14.10
CA THR A 28 1.83 -13.13 13.33
C THR A 28 2.76 -13.22 12.12
N LEU A 29 3.28 -14.42 11.86
CA LEU A 29 3.96 -14.76 10.61
C LEU A 29 2.95 -15.44 9.69
N THR A 30 2.62 -14.82 8.56
CA THR A 30 1.71 -15.38 7.56
C THR A 30 2.51 -15.82 6.34
N LEU A 31 2.32 -17.07 5.92
CA LEU A 31 3.00 -17.67 4.77
C LEU A 31 1.97 -18.19 3.78
N TRP A 32 2.27 -18.05 2.48
CA TRP A 32 1.47 -18.63 1.41
C TRP A 32 2.31 -19.66 0.67
N PHE A 33 1.71 -20.82 0.40
CA PHE A 33 2.34 -21.88 -0.38
C PHE A 33 1.54 -22.08 -1.66
N SER A 34 2.23 -22.11 -2.79
CA SER A 34 1.62 -22.36 -4.10
C SER A 34 2.49 -23.32 -4.91
N ARG A 35 1.84 -24.16 -5.72
CA ARG A 35 2.52 -24.98 -6.72
C ARG A 35 2.76 -24.22 -8.03
N ASN A 36 2.19 -23.03 -8.17
CA ASN A 36 2.36 -22.21 -9.36
C ASN A 36 3.63 -21.37 -9.23
N SER A 37 4.62 -21.65 -10.08
CA SER A 37 5.94 -21.00 -10.09
C SER A 37 5.90 -19.53 -10.46
N SER A 38 4.81 -18.99 -11.00
CA SER A 38 4.67 -17.53 -11.21
C SER A 38 4.63 -16.73 -9.90
N PHE A 39 4.37 -17.41 -8.77
CA PHE A 39 4.43 -16.82 -7.43
C PHE A 39 5.76 -17.07 -6.72
N ASP A 40 6.80 -17.51 -7.42
CA ASP A 40 8.14 -17.63 -6.86
C ASP A 40 8.69 -16.23 -6.52
N GLU A 41 8.77 -15.93 -5.23
CA GLU A 41 9.26 -14.66 -4.71
C GLU A 41 10.79 -14.59 -4.69
N ASP A 42 11.49 -15.72 -4.65
CA ASP A 42 12.96 -15.74 -4.62
C ASP A 42 13.53 -15.23 -5.94
N VAL A 43 12.92 -15.62 -7.07
CA VAL A 43 13.29 -15.10 -8.41
C VAL A 43 13.08 -13.60 -8.50
N LYS A 44 11.95 -13.08 -7.96
CA LYS A 44 11.63 -11.65 -7.96
C LYS A 44 12.59 -10.87 -7.07
N LEU A 45 12.87 -11.38 -5.87
CA LEU A 45 13.80 -10.78 -4.91
C LEU A 45 15.23 -10.73 -5.49
N ILE A 46 15.71 -11.83 -6.08
CA ILE A 46 17.02 -11.87 -6.72
C ILE A 46 17.08 -10.87 -7.88
N SER A 47 16.02 -10.76 -8.70
CA SER A 47 15.95 -9.79 -9.79
C SER A 47 16.01 -8.36 -9.27
N LEU A 48 15.19 -8.01 -8.27
CA LEU A 48 15.13 -6.70 -7.64
C LEU A 48 16.49 -6.31 -7.03
N MET A 49 17.09 -7.22 -6.27
CA MET A 49 18.39 -6.98 -5.63
C MET A 49 19.52 -6.82 -6.66
N SER A 50 19.47 -7.56 -7.77
CA SER A 50 20.44 -7.42 -8.87
C SER A 50 20.34 -6.06 -9.56
N GLN A 51 19.13 -5.51 -9.69
CA GLN A 51 18.91 -4.16 -10.22
C GLN A 51 19.36 -3.08 -9.22
N THR A 52 19.18 -3.31 -7.92
CA THR A 52 19.52 -2.34 -6.88
C THR A 52 21.03 -2.19 -6.68
N ILE A 53 21.82 -3.25 -6.93
CA ILE A 53 23.29 -3.15 -7.01
C ILE A 53 23.71 -2.19 -8.15
N LEU A 54 22.88 -2.04 -9.19
CA LEU A 54 23.16 -1.19 -10.34
C LEU A 54 22.61 0.25 -10.16
N ASN A 55 21.55 0.45 -9.38
CA ASN A 55 20.84 1.72 -9.23
C ASN A 55 20.68 2.14 -7.75
N SER A 56 21.35 3.21 -7.34
CA SER A 56 21.34 3.79 -5.98
C SER A 56 20.13 4.70 -5.71
N GLU A 57 18.94 4.37 -6.19
CA GLU A 57 17.74 5.21 -6.01
C GLU A 57 16.82 4.68 -4.90
N LEU A 58 16.30 5.59 -4.08
CA LEU A 58 15.34 5.30 -3.00
C LEU A 58 14.09 4.53 -3.50
N ALA A 59 13.73 4.69 -4.78
CA ALA A 59 12.64 3.93 -5.40
C ALA A 59 12.85 2.40 -5.36
N SER A 60 14.10 1.93 -5.23
CA SER A 60 14.43 0.50 -5.14
C SER A 60 14.18 -0.13 -3.77
N CYS A 61 14.10 0.66 -2.70
CA CYS A 61 13.95 0.13 -1.33
C CYS A 61 12.48 0.00 -0.90
N ILE A 62 11.55 0.61 -1.64
CA ILE A 62 10.11 0.57 -1.33
C ILE A 62 9.55 -0.78 -1.78
N PRO A 63 8.86 -1.53 -0.91
CA PRO A 63 8.28 -2.81 -1.29
C PRO A 63 7.29 -2.63 -2.45
N LEU A 64 7.46 -3.45 -3.48
CA LEU A 64 6.51 -3.50 -4.58
C LEU A 64 5.16 -3.99 -4.06
N PRO A 65 4.04 -3.43 -4.54
CA PRO A 65 2.73 -3.93 -4.18
C PRO A 65 2.61 -5.39 -4.61
N ALA A 66 2.10 -6.23 -3.70
CA ALA A 66 1.61 -7.55 -4.06
C ALA A 66 0.56 -7.44 -5.19
N SER A 67 0.30 -8.56 -5.87
CA SER A 67 -0.72 -8.62 -6.94
C SER A 67 -2.02 -7.93 -6.52
N SER A 68 -2.61 -7.14 -7.42
CA SER A 68 -3.89 -6.45 -7.19
C SER A 68 -5.00 -7.38 -6.71
N ASN A 69 -4.96 -8.66 -7.09
CA ASN A 69 -5.87 -9.70 -6.60
C ASN A 69 -5.88 -9.85 -5.06
N MET A 70 -4.78 -9.53 -4.37
CA MET A 70 -4.70 -9.57 -2.90
C MET A 70 -5.45 -8.40 -2.25
N TYR A 71 -5.60 -7.31 -2.98
CA TYR A 71 -6.23 -6.08 -2.48
C TYR A 71 -7.63 -5.87 -3.07
N TRP A 72 -7.99 -6.61 -4.10
CA TRP A 72 -9.29 -6.51 -4.73
C TRP A 72 -10.34 -7.32 -3.98
N PHE A 73 -11.38 -6.65 -3.50
CA PHE A 73 -12.56 -7.29 -2.92
C PHE A 73 -13.73 -7.22 -3.90
N SER A 74 -14.37 -8.37 -4.19
CA SER A 74 -15.59 -8.47 -4.99
C SER A 74 -16.65 -9.24 -4.22
N SER A 75 -17.88 -8.73 -4.20
CA SER A 75 -19.00 -9.37 -3.48
C SER A 75 -19.60 -10.56 -4.23
N ASP A 76 -19.38 -10.67 -5.55
CA ASP A 76 -20.00 -11.70 -6.40
C ASP A 76 -18.97 -12.60 -7.08
N HIS A 77 -19.37 -13.86 -7.31
CA HIS A 77 -18.56 -14.97 -7.83
C HIS A 77 -18.12 -14.84 -9.30
N GLY A 78 -17.97 -13.63 -9.83
CA GLY A 78 -17.52 -13.35 -11.20
C GLY A 78 -16.16 -12.65 -11.22
N SER A 79 -15.30 -13.05 -12.15
CA SER A 79 -14.01 -12.42 -12.48
C SER A 79 -14.13 -11.01 -13.05
N ASP A 80 -15.30 -10.39 -12.98
CA ASP A 80 -15.56 -9.10 -13.58
C ASP A 80 -15.15 -8.01 -12.59
N LEU A 81 -14.10 -7.28 -12.93
CA LEU A 81 -13.60 -6.06 -12.26
C LEU A 81 -14.66 -4.94 -12.11
N ILE A 82 -15.92 -5.21 -12.47
CA ILE A 82 -17.03 -4.27 -12.54
C ILE A 82 -17.73 -4.11 -11.18
N GLN A 83 -17.62 -5.09 -10.26
CA GLN A 83 -18.37 -5.12 -8.98
C GLN A 83 -17.48 -5.24 -7.73
N GLY A 84 -16.24 -4.75 -7.80
CA GLY A 84 -15.31 -4.79 -6.68
C GLY A 84 -14.63 -3.45 -6.40
N PHE A 85 -13.83 -3.45 -5.33
CA PHE A 85 -13.03 -2.29 -4.95
C PHE A 85 -11.67 -2.72 -4.39
N ASP A 86 -10.69 -1.83 -4.52
CA ASP A 86 -9.39 -2.01 -3.88
C ASP A 86 -9.46 -1.61 -2.40
N ILE A 87 -9.15 -2.53 -1.50
CA ILE A 87 -9.23 -2.32 -0.05
C ILE A 87 -8.27 -1.23 0.44
N ARG A 88 -7.16 -0.97 -0.27
CA ARG A 88 -6.20 0.08 0.09
C ARG A 88 -6.81 1.46 -0.13
N ILE A 89 -7.49 1.65 -1.27
CA ILE A 89 -8.28 2.85 -1.56
C ILE A 89 -9.37 3.03 -0.52
N ALA A 90 -10.14 1.97 -0.23
CA ALA A 90 -11.21 2.04 0.75
C ALA A 90 -10.69 2.47 2.14
N ARG A 91 -9.52 1.96 2.56
CA ARG A 91 -8.86 2.36 3.81
C ARG A 91 -8.42 3.83 3.80
N LEU A 92 -7.83 4.32 2.71
CA LEU A 92 -7.45 5.73 2.58
C LEU A 92 -8.68 6.64 2.66
N PHE A 93 -9.73 6.34 1.88
CA PHE A 93 -10.96 7.12 1.83
C PHE A 93 -11.68 7.13 3.19
N SER A 94 -11.77 5.98 3.86
CA SER A 94 -12.34 5.89 5.21
C SER A 94 -11.56 6.69 6.26
N SER A 95 -10.27 6.92 6.03
CA SER A 95 -9.39 7.72 6.89
C SER A 95 -9.41 9.22 6.54
N GLY A 96 -10.23 9.62 5.57
CA GLY A 96 -10.39 11.00 5.12
C GLY A 96 -9.28 11.49 4.19
N TYR A 97 -8.57 10.57 3.52
CA TYR A 97 -7.56 10.90 2.51
C TYR A 97 -8.09 10.59 1.12
N ASP A 98 -7.71 11.42 0.16
CA ASP A 98 -7.90 11.21 -1.27
C ASP A 98 -6.52 11.09 -1.95
N ILE A 99 -6.49 10.75 -3.24
CA ILE A 99 -5.25 10.65 -4.03
C ILE A 99 -5.36 11.39 -5.36
N CYS A 100 -4.23 11.89 -5.83
CA CYS A 100 -4.05 12.42 -7.19
C CYS A 100 -2.96 11.64 -7.92
N SER A 101 -3.10 11.47 -9.23
CA SER A 101 -1.97 11.07 -10.06
C SER A 101 -0.95 12.21 -10.13
N ALA A 102 0.34 11.88 -10.02
CA ALA A 102 1.42 12.84 -10.29
C ALA A 102 1.41 13.31 -11.76
N GLN A 103 0.88 12.48 -12.67
CA GLN A 103 0.80 12.72 -14.12
C GLN A 103 -0.59 13.26 -14.51
N ALA A 104 -1.01 14.36 -13.86
CA ALA A 104 -2.35 14.93 -13.93
C ALA A 104 -2.89 15.20 -15.36
N GLU A 105 -2.03 15.26 -16.38
CA GLU A 105 -2.39 15.49 -17.78
C GLU A 105 -3.02 14.27 -18.49
N ARG A 106 -2.91 13.05 -17.93
CA ARG A 106 -3.48 11.83 -18.54
C ARG A 106 -4.93 11.53 -18.17
N CYS A 107 -5.46 12.18 -17.14
CA CYS A 107 -6.71 11.74 -16.53
C CYS A 107 -7.97 12.10 -17.33
N ASP A 108 -7.89 12.99 -18.32
CA ASP A 108 -9.03 13.30 -19.18
C ASP A 108 -9.49 12.10 -20.03
N GLU A 109 -8.67 11.04 -20.16
CA GLU A 109 -8.95 9.85 -20.99
C GLU A 109 -9.17 8.56 -20.18
N MET A 110 -9.09 8.59 -18.85
CA MET A 110 -9.17 7.40 -18.00
C MET A 110 -10.61 6.83 -18.00
N THR A 111 -10.87 5.85 -18.85
CA THR A 111 -12.23 5.34 -19.12
C THR A 111 -12.37 3.83 -18.91
N SER A 112 -11.27 3.10 -18.73
CA SER A 112 -11.29 1.64 -18.57
C SER A 112 -10.81 1.18 -17.18
N THR A 113 -11.22 -0.04 -16.80
CA THR A 113 -10.79 -0.70 -15.56
C THR A 113 -9.31 -1.08 -15.55
N THR A 114 -8.71 -1.27 -16.73
CA THR A 114 -7.27 -1.56 -16.88
C THR A 114 -6.45 -0.34 -16.48
N ASP A 115 -6.89 0.86 -16.89
CA ASP A 115 -6.21 2.10 -16.55
C ASP A 115 -6.17 2.34 -15.02
N VAL A 116 -7.20 1.88 -14.29
CA VAL A 116 -7.26 1.97 -12.81
C VAL A 116 -6.26 1.05 -12.13
N ALA A 117 -6.01 -0.14 -12.68
CA ALA A 117 -5.01 -1.05 -12.13
C ALA A 117 -3.59 -0.49 -12.30
N ASP A 118 -3.33 0.13 -13.45
CA ASP A 118 -2.05 0.78 -13.75
C ASP A 118 -1.79 1.97 -12.80
N LEU A 119 -2.83 2.77 -12.52
CA LEU A 119 -2.78 3.88 -11.54
C LEU A 119 -2.23 3.44 -10.17
N PHE A 120 -2.51 2.21 -9.72
CA PHE A 120 -2.02 1.74 -8.41
C PHE A 120 -0.51 1.51 -8.36
N THR A 121 0.14 1.45 -9.52
CA THR A 121 1.59 1.29 -9.67
C THR A 121 2.31 2.57 -10.04
N GLU A 122 1.56 3.60 -10.47
CA GLU A 122 2.10 4.92 -10.80
C GLU A 122 2.41 5.76 -9.56
N SER A 123 3.22 6.81 -9.74
CA SER A 123 3.48 7.81 -8.70
C SER A 123 2.22 8.59 -8.35
N LEU A 124 1.88 8.63 -7.05
CA LEU A 124 0.69 9.26 -6.51
C LEU A 124 1.03 10.37 -5.52
N ARG A 125 0.10 11.30 -5.31
CA ARG A 125 0.19 12.30 -4.24
C ARG A 125 -1.02 12.19 -3.31
N LEU A 126 -0.79 12.50 -2.05
CA LEU A 126 -1.82 12.43 -1.01
C LEU A 126 -2.60 13.74 -0.94
N VAL A 127 -3.93 13.64 -0.89
CA VAL A 127 -4.84 14.76 -0.73
C VAL A 127 -5.61 14.60 0.57
N ARG A 128 -5.84 15.71 1.28
CA ARG A 128 -6.77 15.76 2.41
C ARG A 128 -7.43 17.13 2.47
N GLY A 129 -8.74 17.18 2.28
CA GLY A 129 -9.48 18.44 2.16
C GLY A 129 -9.10 19.19 0.89
N ASP A 130 -8.72 20.47 1.03
CA ASP A 130 -8.26 21.34 -0.07
C ASP A 130 -6.73 21.38 -0.23
N LYS A 131 -6.02 20.53 0.53
CA LYS A 131 -4.56 20.49 0.62
C LYS A 131 -4.00 19.25 -0.07
N LEU A 132 -2.93 19.45 -0.82
CA LEU A 132 -2.15 18.44 -1.50
C LEU A 132 -0.76 18.37 -0.88
N PHE A 133 -0.33 17.16 -0.55
CA PHE A 133 1.05 16.91 -0.15
C PHE A 133 1.94 16.91 -1.40
N SER A 134 3.00 17.72 -1.40
CA SER A 134 3.89 17.94 -2.55
C SER A 134 4.71 16.70 -2.89
N LYS A 135 4.99 15.85 -1.88
CA LYS A 135 5.75 14.63 -2.04
C LYS A 135 4.99 13.62 -2.91
N GLU A 136 5.72 13.04 -3.86
CA GLU A 136 5.24 11.94 -4.67
C GLU A 136 5.61 10.61 -4.00
N PHE A 137 4.61 9.75 -3.88
CA PHE A 137 4.76 8.39 -3.40
C PHE A 137 4.86 7.45 -4.60
N ALA A 138 5.82 6.53 -4.54
CA ALA A 138 6.09 5.57 -5.62
C ALA A 138 4.86 4.79 -6.14
N ASN A 139 3.90 4.46 -5.28
CA ASN A 139 2.68 3.71 -5.64
C ASN A 139 1.63 3.78 -4.52
N LEU A 140 0.45 3.19 -4.74
CA LEU A 140 -0.65 3.18 -3.78
C LEU A 140 -0.30 2.50 -2.43
N LEU A 141 0.54 1.46 -2.46
CA LEU A 141 0.94 0.78 -1.23
C LEU A 141 1.83 1.69 -0.37
N HIS A 142 2.77 2.41 -0.98
CA HIS A 142 3.62 3.36 -0.29
C HIS A 142 2.77 4.46 0.39
N VAL A 143 1.77 5.02 -0.31
CA VAL A 143 0.85 6.01 0.28
C VAL A 143 0.16 5.46 1.52
N LEU A 144 -0.41 4.25 1.42
CA LEU A 144 -1.13 3.62 2.52
C LEU A 144 -0.20 3.35 3.72
N GLN A 145 1.01 2.85 3.48
CA GLN A 145 1.98 2.56 4.52
C GLN A 145 2.41 3.83 5.27
N ALA A 146 2.65 4.94 4.56
CA ALA A 146 2.97 6.22 5.18
C ALA A 146 1.83 6.74 6.08
N VAL A 147 0.57 6.65 5.60
CA VAL A 147 -0.63 7.02 6.38
C VAL A 147 -0.80 6.14 7.62
N GLN A 148 -0.62 4.83 7.48
CA GLN A 148 -0.73 3.89 8.60
C GLN A 148 0.38 4.10 9.63
N PHE A 149 1.62 4.28 9.19
CA PHE A 149 2.75 4.54 10.06
C PHE A 149 2.58 5.86 10.81
N TYR A 150 2.10 6.92 10.15
CA TYR A 150 1.77 8.19 10.80
C TYR A 150 0.76 8.00 11.94
N HIS A 151 -0.36 7.32 11.68
CA HIS A 151 -1.38 7.09 12.70
C HIS A 151 -0.89 6.22 13.86
N TRP A 152 -0.05 5.23 13.57
CA TRP A 152 0.55 4.38 14.59
C TRP A 152 1.58 5.13 15.44
N ASN A 153 2.42 5.96 14.82
CA ASN A 153 3.55 6.62 15.47
C ASN A 153 3.22 8.04 15.98
N GLN A 154 1.98 8.52 15.81
CA GLN A 154 1.57 9.90 16.07
C GLN A 154 1.92 10.37 17.48
N SER A 155 1.74 9.51 18.49
CA SER A 155 2.01 9.81 19.91
C SER A 155 3.49 10.02 20.21
N ASN A 156 4.39 9.31 19.53
CA ASN A 156 5.83 9.47 19.69
C ASN A 156 6.32 10.73 18.95
N LEU A 157 5.71 11.05 17.82
CA LEU A 157 6.12 12.17 16.97
C LEU A 157 5.75 13.53 17.58
N GLN A 158 4.67 13.64 18.36
CA GLN A 158 4.27 14.89 19.02
C GLN A 158 5.32 15.45 20.00
N GLN A 159 6.34 14.67 20.34
CA GLN A 159 7.46 15.07 21.22
C GLN A 159 8.64 15.69 20.45
N SER A 160 8.61 15.71 19.10
CA SER A 160 9.68 16.22 18.25
C SER A 160 9.32 17.60 17.66
N GLU A 161 10.14 18.62 17.90
CA GLU A 161 9.90 20.03 17.53
C GLU A 161 10.20 20.40 16.06
N VAL A 162 10.40 19.43 15.16
CA VAL A 162 10.76 19.76 13.77
C VAL A 162 9.51 19.99 12.93
N ARG A 163 9.18 21.27 12.69
CA ARG A 163 8.09 21.71 11.82
C ARG A 163 8.63 22.24 10.50
N ASN A 164 8.24 21.63 9.38
CA ASN A 164 8.58 22.07 8.03
C ASN A 164 7.33 22.08 7.14
N THR A 165 6.63 23.22 7.10
CA THR A 165 5.39 23.40 6.34
C THR A 165 5.59 23.56 4.82
N ARG A 166 6.75 23.17 4.27
CA ARG A 166 7.07 23.40 2.85
C ARG A 166 6.44 22.38 1.91
N ASP A 167 5.95 21.28 2.44
CA ASP A 167 5.51 20.15 1.62
C ASP A 167 3.99 20.13 1.36
N VAL A 168 3.27 21.22 1.64
CA VAL A 168 1.82 21.28 1.46
C VAL A 168 1.43 22.47 0.59
N ILE A 169 0.69 22.18 -0.47
CA ILE A 169 0.17 23.19 -1.40
C ILE A 169 -1.36 23.11 -1.47
N LEU A 170 -1.99 24.24 -1.79
CA LEU A 170 -3.41 24.26 -2.09
C LEU A 170 -3.65 23.60 -3.46
N LEU A 171 -4.73 22.82 -3.56
CA LEU A 171 -5.10 22.18 -4.81
C LEU A 171 -5.44 23.23 -5.88
N SER A 172 -4.83 23.09 -7.06
CA SER A 172 -5.26 23.81 -8.27
C SER A 172 -6.61 23.28 -8.75
N GLU A 173 -7.33 24.05 -9.57
CA GLU A 173 -8.64 23.60 -10.08
C GLU A 173 -8.53 22.29 -10.88
N ALA A 174 -7.49 22.15 -11.70
CA ALA A 174 -7.23 20.90 -12.43
C ALA A 174 -6.99 19.72 -11.48
N GLN A 175 -6.24 19.91 -10.39
CA GLN A 175 -6.02 18.86 -9.39
C GLN A 175 -7.30 18.52 -8.62
N LYS A 176 -8.16 19.51 -8.36
CA LYS A 176 -9.47 19.28 -7.75
C LYS A 176 -10.34 18.39 -8.64
N GLN A 177 -10.42 18.72 -9.92
CA GLN A 177 -11.17 17.90 -10.88
C GLN A 177 -10.58 16.49 -11.00
N ASN A 178 -9.25 16.37 -11.00
CA ASN A 178 -8.54 15.10 -11.05
C ASN A 178 -8.91 14.17 -9.88
N PHE A 179 -8.75 14.61 -8.63
CA PHE A 179 -9.05 13.74 -7.49
C PHE A 179 -10.55 13.47 -7.38
N LEU A 180 -11.41 14.42 -7.73
CA LEU A 180 -12.86 14.21 -7.74
C LEU A 180 -13.27 13.17 -8.79
N MET A 181 -12.64 13.19 -9.96
CA MET A 181 -12.83 12.19 -11.01
C MET A 181 -12.36 10.81 -10.52
N LEU A 182 -11.14 10.71 -10.00
CA LEU A 182 -10.60 9.46 -9.45
C LEU A 182 -11.49 8.91 -8.34
N ARG A 183 -11.90 9.77 -7.41
CA ARG A 183 -12.81 9.40 -6.32
C ARG A 183 -14.14 8.86 -6.86
N ARG A 184 -14.74 9.51 -7.86
CA ARG A 184 -15.97 9.03 -8.51
C ARG A 184 -15.76 7.69 -9.19
N LEU A 185 -14.68 7.54 -9.94
CA LEU A 185 -14.36 6.33 -10.69
C LEU A 185 -14.16 5.14 -9.74
N LEU A 186 -13.35 5.33 -8.69
CA LEU A 186 -13.10 4.36 -7.62
C LEU A 186 -14.32 4.11 -6.72
N SER A 187 -15.28 5.04 -6.65
CA SER A 187 -16.54 4.85 -5.93
C SER A 187 -17.62 4.19 -6.80
N SER A 188 -17.57 4.38 -8.12
CA SER A 188 -18.61 3.90 -9.04
C SER A 188 -18.59 2.38 -9.24
N SER A 189 -17.47 1.71 -8.98
CA SER A 189 -17.25 0.28 -9.19
C SER A 189 -17.87 -0.65 -8.12
N SER A 190 -18.90 -0.20 -7.39
CA SER A 190 -19.66 -0.89 -6.30
C SER A 190 -19.57 -0.24 -4.92
N MET A 191 -18.99 0.96 -4.77
CA MET A 191 -19.13 1.70 -3.51
C MET A 191 -20.53 2.34 -3.39
N GLN A 192 -21.55 1.51 -3.25
CA GLN A 192 -22.32 1.68 -2.02
C GLN A 192 -21.38 1.24 -0.90
N MET A 193 -20.46 2.14 -0.52
CA MET A 193 -19.86 2.12 0.81
C MET A 193 -21.06 2.18 1.72
N ASN A 194 -21.59 1.01 2.05
CA ASN A 194 -22.55 0.85 3.10
C ASN A 194 -21.83 1.53 4.26
N SER A 195 -22.42 2.63 4.72
CA SER A 195 -21.92 3.50 5.77
C SER A 195 -21.86 2.79 7.13
N THR A 196 -21.73 1.47 7.10
CA THR A 196 -21.70 0.47 8.15
C THR A 196 -20.39 -0.30 8.17
N ILE A 197 -19.64 -0.47 7.05
CA ILE A 197 -18.40 -1.26 7.03
C ILE A 197 -17.19 -0.47 7.55
N PHE A 198 -17.12 0.83 7.24
CA PHE A 198 -16.02 1.70 7.65
C PHE A 198 -16.43 2.78 8.67
N HIS A 199 -17.71 2.81 9.08
CA HIS A 199 -18.17 3.66 10.17
C HIS A 199 -18.61 2.82 11.37
N SER A 200 -17.63 2.53 12.21
CA SER A 200 -17.88 2.36 13.64
C SER A 200 -16.93 3.29 14.39
N SER A 201 -17.51 4.36 14.94
CA SER A 201 -16.96 5.28 15.98
C SER A 201 -16.36 6.62 15.51
N PRO A 202 -16.50 7.69 16.33
CA PRO A 202 -17.61 8.64 16.34
C PRO A 202 -17.21 9.96 15.65
N SER A 203 -18.22 10.63 15.08
CA SER A 203 -18.22 12.03 14.61
C SER A 203 -16.96 12.51 13.85
N THR A 204 -17.15 12.71 12.54
CA THR A 204 -16.26 13.41 11.60
C THR A 204 -15.56 14.65 12.18
N THR A 205 -16.18 15.33 13.14
CA THR A 205 -15.66 16.50 13.85
C THR A 205 -14.47 16.25 14.81
N ILE A 206 -14.24 15.02 15.30
CA ILE A 206 -13.12 14.75 16.23
C ILE A 206 -11.85 14.31 15.48
N ARG A 207 -11.98 13.58 14.36
CA ARG A 207 -10.82 13.17 13.52
C ARG A 207 -10.26 14.29 12.64
N GLU A 208 -11.07 15.30 12.32
CA GLU A 208 -10.61 16.49 11.59
C GLU A 208 -9.69 17.39 12.44
N ALA A 209 -9.77 17.32 13.77
CA ALA A 209 -9.09 18.26 14.66
C ALA A 209 -7.61 17.95 14.95
N GLN A 210 -7.04 16.85 14.47
CA GLN A 210 -5.73 16.37 14.96
C GLN A 210 -4.73 15.91 13.89
N PHE A 211 -5.01 16.12 12.60
CA PHE A 211 -4.04 15.81 11.55
C PHE A 211 -3.05 16.98 11.37
N ASP A 212 -1.76 16.69 11.50
CA ASP A 212 -0.67 17.65 11.35
C ASP A 212 0.18 17.25 10.15
N TRP A 213 0.26 18.13 9.16
CA TRP A 213 1.04 17.90 7.94
C TRP A 213 2.54 17.88 8.17
N ASP A 214 3.05 18.67 9.12
CA ASP A 214 4.48 18.69 9.45
C ASP A 214 4.87 17.36 10.07
N LEU A 215 4.01 16.89 10.98
CA LEU A 215 4.16 15.60 11.65
C LEU A 215 4.06 14.44 10.65
N PHE A 216 3.14 14.54 9.69
CA PHE A 216 3.01 13.56 8.61
C PHE A 216 4.25 13.53 7.70
N SER A 217 4.79 14.70 7.33
CA SER A 217 6.03 14.78 6.53
C SER A 217 7.20 14.13 7.27
N ALA A 218 7.42 14.51 8.53
CA ALA A 218 8.46 13.92 9.37
C ALA A 218 8.29 12.40 9.54
N SER A 219 7.05 11.94 9.76
CA SER A 219 6.72 10.53 9.86
C SER A 219 7.02 9.77 8.56
N THR A 220 6.73 10.37 7.42
CA THR A 220 6.97 9.75 6.11
C THR A 220 8.46 9.61 5.86
N THR A 221 9.26 10.64 6.15
CA THR A 221 10.72 10.59 6.05
C THR A 221 11.31 9.52 6.97
N SER A 222 10.87 9.47 8.23
CA SER A 222 11.32 8.44 9.19
C SER A 222 10.97 7.02 8.72
N TRP A 223 9.80 6.83 8.11
CA TRP A 223 9.41 5.53 7.54
C TRP A 223 10.29 5.12 6.34
N GLU A 224 10.61 6.06 5.45
CA GLU A 224 11.49 5.80 4.30
C GLU A 224 12.94 5.53 4.72
N GLU A 225 13.44 6.28 5.70
CA GLU A 225 14.77 6.05 6.29
C GLU A 225 14.85 4.66 6.92
N TYR A 226 13.83 4.28 7.71
CA TYR A 226 13.73 2.95 8.29
C TYR A 226 13.71 1.84 7.21
N THR A 227 12.92 2.04 6.16
CA THR A 227 12.85 1.09 5.03
C THR A 227 14.19 0.99 4.29
N SER A 228 14.89 2.11 4.11
CA SER A 228 16.21 2.16 3.47
C SER A 228 17.27 1.44 4.31
N GLU A 229 17.25 1.63 5.63
CA GLU A 229 18.16 0.95 6.56
C GLU A 229 17.90 -0.56 6.56
N LEU A 230 16.64 -0.99 6.63
CA LEU A 230 16.30 -2.42 6.50
C LEU A 230 16.78 -2.99 5.17
N HIS A 231 16.60 -2.27 4.07
CA HIS A 231 17.11 -2.69 2.77
C HIS A 231 18.63 -2.84 2.78
N ALA A 232 19.37 -1.88 3.36
CA ALA A 232 20.83 -1.99 3.49
C ALA A 232 21.24 -3.23 4.30
N GLN A 233 20.56 -3.52 5.41
CA GLN A 233 20.79 -4.73 6.20
C GLN A 233 20.50 -6.01 5.41
N LEU A 234 19.40 -6.05 4.65
CA LEU A 234 19.08 -7.17 3.77
C LEU A 234 20.18 -7.41 2.73
N MET A 235 20.72 -6.35 2.13
CA MET A 235 21.82 -6.44 1.17
C MET A 235 23.12 -6.99 1.78
N VAL A 236 23.40 -6.66 3.05
CA VAL A 236 24.54 -7.23 3.79
C VAL A 236 24.37 -8.72 4.04
N HIS A 237 23.14 -9.18 4.29
CA HIS A 237 22.84 -10.59 4.55
C HIS A 237 22.71 -11.46 3.30
N LEU A 238 22.49 -10.85 2.14
CA LEU A 238 22.24 -11.54 0.88
C LEU A 238 23.33 -12.56 0.48
N PRO A 239 24.64 -12.27 0.59
CA PRO A 239 25.68 -13.26 0.27
C PRO A 239 25.58 -14.52 1.13
N PHE A 240 25.24 -14.36 2.41
CA PHE A 240 25.07 -15.47 3.33
C PHE A 240 23.85 -16.32 2.96
N TRP A 241 22.76 -15.70 2.53
CA TRP A 241 21.59 -16.46 2.07
C TRP A 241 21.90 -17.31 0.83
N LYS A 242 22.78 -16.83 -0.06
CA LYS A 242 23.30 -17.62 -1.18
C LYS A 242 24.21 -18.75 -0.71
N GLU A 243 25.13 -18.47 0.21
CA GLU A 243 26.06 -19.46 0.77
C GLU A 243 25.32 -20.59 1.50
N TYR A 244 24.32 -20.25 2.30
CA TYR A 244 23.51 -21.20 3.06
C TYR A 244 22.37 -21.84 2.26
N ALA A 245 22.33 -21.64 0.93
CA ALA A 245 21.28 -22.15 0.05
C ALA A 245 19.86 -21.84 0.58
N SER A 246 19.69 -20.65 1.17
CA SER A 246 18.41 -20.15 1.69
C SER A 246 17.59 -19.42 0.62
N LEU A 247 18.18 -19.20 -0.56
CA LEU A 247 17.49 -18.72 -1.76
C LEU A 247 17.31 -19.88 -2.74
N PHE A 248 16.06 -20.20 -3.06
CA PHE A 248 15.70 -21.26 -3.97
C PHE A 248 15.37 -20.67 -5.33
N SER A 249 16.28 -20.80 -6.29
CA SER A 249 15.93 -20.57 -7.70
C SER A 249 15.43 -21.89 -8.29
N VAL A 250 14.13 -21.98 -8.57
CA VAL A 250 13.60 -23.10 -9.35
C VAL A 250 14.00 -22.87 -10.81
N SER A 251 15.18 -23.35 -11.18
CA SER A 251 15.47 -23.56 -12.60
C SER A 251 14.43 -24.54 -13.12
N SER A 252 13.68 -24.12 -14.14
CA SER A 252 12.76 -25.00 -14.87
C SER A 252 13.57 -26.06 -15.62
N LEU A 253 14.11 -27.03 -14.89
CA LEU A 253 14.46 -28.32 -15.44
C LEU A 253 13.12 -28.96 -15.78
N VAL A 254 12.74 -28.78 -17.04
CA VAL A 254 11.85 -29.69 -17.75
C VAL A 254 12.36 -31.08 -17.42
N ALA A 255 11.64 -31.79 -16.55
CA ALA A 255 11.83 -33.20 -16.36
C ALA A 255 11.32 -33.85 -17.64
N ASP A 256 12.24 -34.12 -18.57
CA ASP A 256 12.02 -35.15 -19.57
C ASP A 256 11.79 -36.47 -18.83
N GLY A 257 10.55 -36.93 -18.89
CA GLY A 257 10.09 -38.23 -18.41
C GLY A 257 8.98 -38.74 -19.31
#